data_AF-A0A5N6TZ71-F1
#
_entry.id   AF-A0A5N6TZ71-F1
#
_cell.length_a   1.000
_cell.length_b   1.000
_cell.length_c   1.000
_cell.angle_alpha   90.00
_cell.angle_beta   90.00
_cell.angle_gamma   90.00
#
_symmetry.space_group_name_H-M   'P 1'
#
loop_
_entity.id
_entity.type
_entity.pdbx_description
1 polymer ?
#
loop_
_entity_poly.entity_id
_entity_poly.type
_entity_poly.pdbx_seq_one_letter_code
_entity_poly.pdbx_strand_id
1 'polypeptide(L)'
;MPIVDGLTATKMIRESERSGKKRVPILVTSSSSTERDRQVYIDCGFDGWIMKPVDFGRIGYLLDGVYRDELRSQFVYRPGMWEEGGWFER
;
A
#
# COMPACT_ATOMS: atom_id res chain seq x y z
N MET A 1 7.91 14.36 -0.17
CA MET A 1 9.10 13.97 -0.94
C MET A 1 9.43 15.13 -1.87
N PRO A 2 10.63 15.74 -1.81
CA PRO A 2 10.92 16.97 -2.53
C PRO A 2 11.38 16.80 -3.99
N ILE A 3 11.77 15.59 -4.42
CA ILE A 3 12.33 15.34 -5.76
C ILE A 3 11.36 14.55 -6.65
N VAL A 4 10.77 13.46 -6.12
CA VAL A 4 9.80 12.61 -6.80
C VAL A 4 8.66 12.31 -5.84
N ASP A 5 7.42 12.43 -6.27
CA ASP A 5 6.26 12.10 -5.44
C ASP A 5 6.02 10.58 -5.34
N GLY A 6 5.18 10.16 -4.39
CA GLY A 6 4.93 8.74 -4.14
C GLY A 6 4.28 8.00 -5.30
N LEU A 7 3.42 8.65 -6.10
CA LEU A 7 2.79 8.03 -7.26
C LEU A 7 3.84 7.77 -8.34
N THR A 8 4.64 8.78 -8.67
CA THR A 8 5.71 8.67 -9.67
C THR A 8 6.75 7.63 -9.24
N ALA A 9 7.18 7.64 -7.97
CA ALA A 9 8.12 6.66 -7.44
C ALA A 9 7.57 5.23 -7.55
N THR A 10 6.28 5.03 -7.30
CA THR A 10 5.63 3.72 -7.41
C THR A 10 5.65 3.21 -8.85
N LYS A 11 5.31 4.06 -9.82
CA LYS A 11 5.38 3.70 -11.25
C LYS A 11 6.80 3.28 -11.65
N MET A 12 7.82 4.02 -11.23
CA MET A 12 9.22 3.68 -11.50
C MET A 12 9.62 2.32 -10.90
N ILE A 13 9.17 2.02 -9.67
CA ILE A 13 9.41 0.70 -9.06
C ILE A 13 8.74 -0.39 -9.88
N ARG A 14 7.47 -0.21 -10.29
CA ARG A 14 6.73 -1.19 -11.10
C ARG A 14 7.33 -1.41 -12.48
N GLU A 15 7.83 -0.36 -13.13
CA GLU A 15 8.59 -0.49 -14.38
C GLU A 15 9.86 -1.32 -14.18
N SER A 16 10.57 -1.11 -13.08
CA SER A 16 11.76 -1.89 -12.75
C SER A 16 11.48 -3.35 -12.42
N GLU A 17 10.26 -3.71 -11.99
CA GLU A 17 9.86 -5.11 -11.78
C GLU A 17 9.66 -5.82 -13.12
N ARG A 18 9.16 -5.11 -14.14
CA ARG A 18 8.98 -5.66 -15.50
C ARG A 18 10.30 -6.05 -16.16
N SER A 19 11.40 -5.39 -15.80
CA SER A 19 12.74 -5.72 -16.30
C SER A 19 13.43 -6.88 -15.56
N GLY A 20 12.66 -7.69 -14.82
CA GLY A 20 13.13 -8.95 -14.22
C GLY A 20 13.46 -8.85 -12.73
N LYS A 21 13.23 -7.71 -12.08
CA LYS A 21 13.33 -7.62 -10.62
C LYS A 21 12.12 -8.27 -9.94
N LYS A 22 12.35 -8.87 -8.78
CA LYS A 22 11.27 -9.43 -7.95
C LYS A 22 10.26 -8.34 -7.57
N ARG A 23 8.97 -8.68 -7.59
CA ARG A 23 7.91 -7.79 -7.14
C ARG A 23 8.07 -7.49 -5.65
N VAL A 24 8.10 -6.21 -5.30
CA VAL A 24 8.15 -5.75 -3.91
C VAL A 24 6.78 -5.21 -3.50
N PRO A 25 6.31 -5.49 -2.27
CA PRO A 25 5.10 -4.87 -1.76
C PRO A 25 5.28 -3.36 -1.55
N ILE A 26 4.32 -2.55 -2.00
CA ILE A 26 4.34 -1.09 -1.85
C ILE A 26 3.06 -0.64 -1.17
N LEU A 27 3.17 -0.09 0.06
CA LEU A 27 2.04 0.51 0.76
C LEU A 27 2.15 2.04 0.73
N VAL A 28 1.05 2.71 0.38
CA VAL A 28 0.96 4.19 0.44
C VAL A 28 0.57 4.64 1.84
N THR A 29 1.12 5.77 2.27
CA THR A 29 0.68 6.47 3.48
C THR A 29 0.64 7.97 3.20
N SER A 30 -0.42 8.63 3.65
CA SER A 30 -0.62 10.06 3.43
C SER A 30 -1.49 10.65 4.56
N SER A 31 -1.26 11.92 4.87
CA SER A 31 -2.00 12.66 5.91
C SER A 31 -3.25 13.38 5.38
N SER A 32 -3.44 13.41 4.06
CA SER A 32 -4.52 14.18 3.42
C SER A 32 -5.33 13.35 2.42
N SER A 33 -5.16 12.04 2.41
CA SER A 33 -5.82 11.17 1.44
C SER A 33 -7.12 10.63 1.98
N THR A 34 -8.10 10.55 1.10
CA THR A 34 -9.44 10.05 1.40
C THR A 34 -9.68 8.75 0.65
N GLU A 35 -10.74 8.03 1.03
CA GLU A 35 -11.14 6.80 0.36
C GLU A 35 -11.41 6.98 -1.15
N ARG A 36 -11.72 8.21 -1.59
CA ARG A 36 -11.89 8.55 -3.01
C ARG A 36 -10.59 8.38 -3.81
N ASP A 37 -9.44 8.50 -3.17
CA ASP A 37 -8.12 8.33 -3.78
C ASP A 37 -7.72 6.86 -3.93
N ARG A 38 -8.51 5.93 -3.37
CA ARG A 38 -8.22 4.48 -3.39
C ARG A 38 -7.93 3.96 -4.80
N GLN A 39 -8.79 4.31 -5.76
CA GLN A 39 -8.63 3.82 -7.13
C GLN A 39 -7.34 4.36 -7.77
N VAL A 40 -6.99 5.61 -7.50
CA VAL A 40 -5.72 6.20 -7.97
C VAL A 40 -4.52 5.42 -7.43
N TYR A 41 -4.57 4.99 -6.16
CA TYR A 41 -3.49 4.18 -5.60
C TYR A 41 -3.41 2.78 -6.21
N ILE A 42 -4.55 2.11 -6.40
CA ILE A 42 -4.60 0.81 -7.05
C ILE A 42 -4.05 0.90 -8.48
N ASP A 43 -4.53 1.86 -9.27
CA ASP A 43 -4.13 2.06 -10.67
C ASP A 43 -2.65 2.42 -10.81
N CYS A 44 -2.11 3.17 -9.85
CA CYS A 44 -0.69 3.48 -9.80
C CYS A 44 0.18 2.26 -9.45
N GLY A 45 -0.44 1.22 -8.89
CA GLY A 45 0.21 -0.03 -8.53
C GLY A 45 0.65 -0.13 -7.07
N PHE A 46 0.02 0.60 -6.14
CA PHE A 46 0.18 0.30 -4.72
C PHE A 46 -0.52 -1.02 -4.37
N ASP A 47 0.03 -1.76 -3.42
CA ASP A 47 -0.57 -3.00 -2.90
C ASP A 47 -1.37 -2.77 -1.61
N GLY A 48 -1.29 -1.59 -0.98
CA GLY A 48 -2.04 -1.30 0.23
C GLY A 48 -1.91 0.15 0.71
N TRP A 49 -2.61 0.44 1.80
CA TRP A 49 -2.76 1.76 2.41
C TRP A 49 -2.52 1.70 3.92
N ILE A 50 -1.88 2.74 4.46
CA ILE A 50 -1.66 2.93 5.90
C ILE A 50 -1.97 4.38 6.27
N MET A 51 -2.97 4.56 7.15
CA MET A 51 -3.38 5.87 7.67
C MET A 51 -2.27 6.50 8.52
N LYS A 52 -2.13 7.82 8.46
CA LYS A 52 -1.33 8.58 9.44
C LYS A 52 -2.23 9.15 10.54
N PRO A 53 -1.76 9.23 11.80
CA PRO A 53 -0.46 8.75 12.29
C PRO A 53 -0.40 7.23 12.30
N VAL A 54 0.79 6.68 12.02
CA VAL A 54 0.93 5.23 11.84
C VAL A 54 1.05 4.53 13.19
N ASP A 55 0.21 3.51 13.40
CA ASP A 55 0.33 2.55 14.51
C ASP A 55 1.41 1.50 14.18
N PHE A 56 2.51 1.51 14.92
CA PHE A 56 3.62 0.57 14.75
C PHE A 56 3.25 -0.89 15.02
N GLY A 57 2.31 -1.15 15.93
CA GLY A 57 1.79 -2.50 16.16
C GLY A 57 1.08 -3.01 14.90
N ARG A 58 0.30 -2.14 14.25
CA ARG A 58 -0.38 -2.45 12.99
C ARG A 58 0.60 -2.63 11.82
N ILE A 59 1.67 -1.82 11.74
CA ILE A 59 2.72 -2.03 10.72
C ILE A 59 3.26 -3.46 10.81
N GLY A 60 3.56 -3.96 12.02
CA GLY A 60 4.09 -5.31 12.21
C GLY A 60 3.22 -6.37 11.55
N TYR A 61 1.91 -6.32 11.81
CA TYR A 61 0.95 -7.24 11.19
C TYR A 61 0.87 -7.10 9.66
N LEU A 62 0.94 -5.88 9.13
CA LEU A 62 0.96 -5.67 7.68
C LEU A 62 2.25 -6.24 7.07
N LEU A 63 3.40 -6.03 7.70
CA LEU A 63 4.68 -6.58 7.25
C LEU A 63 4.69 -8.12 7.31
N ASP A 64 4.09 -8.73 8.32
CA ASP A 64 3.94 -10.19 8.36
C ASP A 64 3.10 -10.70 7.18
N GLY A 65 2.12 -9.92 6.71
CA GLY A 65 1.34 -10.20 5.50
C GLY A 65 2.14 -10.17 4.19
N VAL A 66 3.42 -9.78 4.22
CA VAL A 66 4.35 -9.97 3.09
C VAL A 66 4.73 -11.44 2.91
N TYR A 67 4.88 -12.16 4.02
CA TYR A 67 5.36 -13.54 4.04
C TYR A 67 4.25 -14.56 4.33
N ARG A 68 3.16 -14.12 4.96
CA ARG A 68 2.06 -14.97 5.43
C ARG A 68 0.74 -14.54 4.80
N ASP A 69 0.30 -15.29 3.79
CA ASP A 69 -0.95 -15.00 3.06
C ASP A 69 -2.17 -14.99 3.99
N GLU A 70 -2.22 -15.86 4.99
CA GLU A 70 -3.30 -15.89 6.00
C GLU A 70 -3.46 -14.55 6.72
N LEU A 71 -2.34 -13.93 7.12
CA LEU A 71 -2.37 -12.62 7.77
C LEU A 71 -2.71 -11.53 6.76
N ARG A 72 -2.15 -11.60 5.55
CA ARG A 72 -2.47 -10.66 4.48
C ARG A 72 -3.98 -10.57 4.25
N SER A 73 -4.66 -11.72 4.16
CA SER A 73 -6.12 -11.81 3.99
C SER A 73 -6.92 -11.21 5.15
N GLN A 74 -6.39 -11.26 6.38
CA GLN A 74 -7.04 -10.65 7.55
C GLN A 74 -6.98 -9.12 7.52
N PHE A 75 -5.92 -8.55 6.94
CA PHE A 75 -5.68 -7.12 6.86
C PHE A 75 -5.96 -6.54 5.47
N VAL A 76 -6.88 -7.12 4.71
CA VAL A 76 -7.39 -6.53 3.46
C VAL A 76 -8.29 -5.35 3.80
N TYR A 77 -8.13 -4.25 3.06
CA TYR A 77 -8.97 -3.06 3.15
C TYR A 77 -10.45 -3.42 2.96
N ARG A 78 -11.31 -2.76 3.73
CA ARG A 78 -12.77 -2.92 3.65
C ARG A 78 -13.43 -1.57 3.30
N PRO A 79 -14.38 -1.53 2.36
CA PRO A 79 -15.13 -0.31 2.06
C PRO A 79 -15.73 0.33 3.32
N GLY A 80 -15.54 1.64 3.49
CA GLY A 80 -15.97 2.40 4.67
C GLY A 80 -15.01 2.34 5.86
N MET A 81 -13.97 1.48 5.82
CA MET A 81 -12.94 1.34 6.86
C MET A 81 -11.60 1.93 6.41
N TRP A 82 -11.62 3.07 5.72
CA TRP A 82 -10.41 3.70 5.17
C TRP A 82 -9.33 3.98 6.21
N GLU A 83 -9.75 4.44 7.40
CA GLU A 83 -8.87 4.79 8.51
C GLU A 83 -8.14 3.58 9.10
N GLU A 84 -8.71 2.37 8.96
CA GLU A 84 -8.01 1.15 9.34
C GLU A 84 -6.84 0.88 8.40
N GLY A 85 -6.97 1.22 7.12
CA GLY A 85 -6.03 0.80 6.08
C GLY A 85 -5.90 -0.71 5.94
N GLY A 86 -4.93 -1.15 5.16
CA GLY A 86 -4.76 -2.55 4.82
C GLY A 86 -4.26 -2.77 3.40
N TRP A 87 -4.16 -4.04 3.02
CA TRP A 87 -3.84 -4.47 1.69
C TRP A 87 -5.01 -4.23 0.74
N PHE A 88 -4.73 -3.77 -0.47
CA PHE A 88 -5.70 -3.83 -1.56
C PHE A 88 -5.80 -5.28 -2.05
N GLU A 89 -7.01 -5.65 -2.48
CA GLU A 89 -7.26 -6.95 -3.10
C GLU A 89 -6.38 -7.14 -4.34
N ARG A 90 -5.94 -8.39 -4.58
CA ARG A 90 -5.10 -8.75 -5.73
C ARG A 90 -5.91 -8.81 -7.02
#